data_AF-A0A960R4J8-F1
#
_entry.id   AF-A0A960R4J8-F1
#
_cell.length_a   1.000
_cell.length_b   1.000
_cell.length_c   1.000
_cell.angle_alpha   90.00
_cell.angle_beta   90.00
_cell.angle_gamma   90.00
#
_symmetry.space_group_name_H-M   'P 1'
#
loop_
_entity.id
_entity.type
_entity.pdbx_description
1 polymer ?
#
loop_
_entity_poly.entity_id
_entity_poly.type
_entity_poly.pdbx_seq_one_letter_code
_entity_poly.pdbx_strand_id
1 'polypeptide(L)'
;MRSLLRSCFCACGCLLFSVLPSEARTFTSVDGRTIEADLVDVAGETAKIKRSDGTEFALPVSSLSPSDREFIEKWEAERKAKLSEGAPKPGETLTFEFPELPKDFRGEPAAFKVKIPASYDPFKPVPLIIFLPGGNGGNDPGGATGLTKGDFVCAGLPYPD
;
A
#
# COMPACT_ATOMS: atom_id res chain seq x y z
N MET A 1 -33.11 -31.60 -38.87
CA MET A 1 -33.62 -30.31 -38.37
C MET A 1 -33.18 -30.13 -36.93
N ARG A 2 -32.31 -29.12 -36.69
CA ARG A 2 -32.09 -28.31 -35.48
C ARG A 2 -32.06 -29.06 -34.12
N SER A 3 -30.88 -29.47 -33.63
CA SER A 3 -30.00 -28.68 -32.73
C SER A 3 -30.77 -27.96 -31.62
N LEU A 4 -30.51 -28.34 -30.36
CA LEU A 4 -30.56 -27.48 -29.18
C LEU A 4 -29.72 -28.13 -28.06
N LEU A 5 -28.40 -27.93 -28.17
CA LEU A 5 -27.41 -28.15 -27.13
C LEU A 5 -27.64 -27.09 -26.02
N ARG A 6 -28.14 -27.50 -24.85
CA ARG A 6 -28.25 -26.61 -23.68
C ARG A 6 -26.90 -26.54 -22.97
N SER A 7 -26.13 -25.52 -23.33
CA SER A 7 -24.90 -25.12 -22.65
C SER A 7 -25.23 -24.60 -21.25
N CYS A 8 -24.81 -25.34 -20.22
CA CYS A 8 -24.77 -24.87 -18.83
C CYS A 8 -23.43 -24.15 -18.64
N PHE A 9 -23.45 -22.83 -18.83
CA PHE A 9 -22.31 -21.95 -18.54
C PHE A 9 -22.27 -21.72 -17.02
N CYS A 10 -21.66 -22.64 -16.29
CA CYS A 10 -21.34 -22.43 -14.88
C CYS A 10 -20.09 -21.52 -14.84
N ALA A 11 -20.32 -20.21 -14.83
CA ALA A 11 -19.28 -19.20 -14.66
C ALA A 11 -18.74 -19.29 -13.21
N CYS A 12 -17.80 -20.22 -13.00
CA CYS A 12 -16.97 -20.23 -11.81
C CYS A 12 -16.01 -19.04 -11.93
N GLY A 13 -16.41 -17.91 -11.33
CA GLY A 13 -15.59 -16.71 -11.23
C GLY A 13 -14.32 -17.03 -10.45
N CYS A 14 -13.26 -17.46 -11.16
CA CYS A 14 -11.90 -17.40 -10.67
C CYS A 14 -11.56 -15.92 -10.46
N LEU A 15 -11.74 -15.47 -9.22
CA LEU A 15 -10.97 -14.37 -8.66
C LEU A 15 -9.50 -14.67 -8.98
N LEU A 16 -8.96 -14.01 -10.01
CA LEU A 16 -7.53 -13.90 -10.25
C LEU A 16 -6.97 -13.05 -9.11
N PHE A 17 -6.81 -13.68 -7.94
CA PHE A 17 -5.88 -13.24 -6.93
C PHE A 17 -4.52 -13.26 -7.62
N SER A 18 -4.00 -12.09 -7.96
CA SER A 18 -2.60 -11.93 -8.34
C SER A 18 -1.76 -12.38 -7.14
N VAL A 19 -1.36 -13.65 -7.17
CA VAL A 19 -0.33 -14.18 -6.29
C VAL A 19 0.93 -13.43 -6.69
N LEU A 20 1.30 -12.42 -5.91
CA LEU A 20 2.65 -11.86 -5.96
C LEU A 20 3.61 -13.03 -5.76
N PRO A 21 4.70 -13.13 -6.53
CA PRO A 21 5.73 -14.13 -6.25
C PRO A 21 6.24 -13.85 -4.83
N SER A 22 5.83 -14.69 -3.88
CA SER A 22 6.51 -14.79 -2.60
C SER A 22 7.74 -15.65 -2.90
N GLU A 23 8.90 -15.04 -2.82
CA GLU A 23 10.15 -15.72 -3.12
C GLU A 23 10.57 -16.48 -1.86
N ALA A 24 9.85 -17.58 -1.60
CA ALA A 24 10.12 -18.45 -0.46
C ALA A 24 11.56 -18.96 -0.59
N ARG A 25 12.41 -18.53 0.34
CA ARG A 25 13.85 -18.78 0.32
C ARG A 25 14.26 -19.48 1.60
N THR A 26 15.24 -20.37 1.50
CA THR A 26 15.90 -20.97 2.65
C THR A 26 16.92 -19.99 3.23
N PHE A 27 16.63 -19.42 4.39
CA PHE A 27 17.55 -18.61 5.16
C PHE A 27 18.41 -19.49 6.06
N THR A 28 19.69 -19.16 6.20
CA THR A 28 20.65 -19.90 7.02
C THR A 28 21.18 -19.01 8.15
N SER A 29 21.13 -19.52 9.37
CA SER A 29 21.74 -18.86 10.54
C SER A 29 23.25 -19.15 10.60
N VAL A 30 24.00 -18.30 11.30
CA VAL A 30 25.43 -18.52 11.61
C VAL A 30 25.69 -19.85 12.35
N ASP A 31 24.68 -20.35 13.09
CA ASP A 31 24.71 -21.64 13.77
C ASP A 31 24.48 -22.84 12.82
N GLY A 32 24.25 -22.59 11.53
CA GLY A 32 23.99 -23.63 10.51
C GLY A 32 22.53 -24.11 10.44
N ARG A 33 21.63 -23.55 11.26
CA ARG A 33 20.18 -23.84 11.19
C ARG A 33 19.57 -23.18 9.95
N THR A 34 18.64 -23.87 9.30
CA THR A 34 17.95 -23.36 8.10
C THR A 34 16.45 -23.19 8.34
N ILE A 35 15.85 -22.20 7.68
CA ILE A 35 14.41 -21.93 7.73
C ILE A 35 13.95 -21.52 6.32
N GLU A 36 12.94 -22.20 5.80
CA GLU A 36 12.22 -21.75 4.60
C GLU A 36 11.16 -20.72 4.99
N ALA A 37 11.29 -19.52 4.43
CA ALA A 37 10.38 -18.40 4.68
C ALA A 37 10.45 -17.36 3.56
N ASP A 38 9.46 -16.47 3.53
CA ASP A 38 9.47 -15.25 2.75
C ASP A 38 10.04 -14.10 3.58
N LEU A 39 10.85 -13.23 3.00
CA LEU A 39 11.22 -11.96 3.62
C LEU A 39 10.08 -10.95 3.42
N VAL A 40 9.52 -10.44 4.52
CA VAL A 40 8.33 -9.57 4.49
C VAL A 40 8.68 -8.12 4.75
N ASP A 41 9.63 -7.85 5.63
CA ASP A 41 10.03 -6.51 6.04
C ASP A 41 11.42 -6.54 6.67
N VAL A 42 12.14 -5.42 6.62
CA VAL A 42 13.37 -5.23 7.38
C VAL A 42 13.28 -3.88 8.09
N ALA A 43 13.35 -3.94 9.42
CA ALA A 43 13.30 -2.78 10.30
C ALA A 43 14.66 -2.63 10.97
N GLY A 44 15.52 -1.78 10.40
CA GLY A 44 16.88 -1.57 10.89
C GLY A 44 17.71 -2.85 10.81
N GLU A 45 18.07 -3.42 11.96
CA GLU A 45 18.90 -4.63 12.08
C GLU A 45 18.08 -5.91 12.20
N THR A 46 16.75 -5.85 12.05
CA THR A 46 15.85 -6.99 12.21
C THR A 46 15.12 -7.29 10.92
N ALA A 47 15.25 -8.52 10.42
CA ALA A 47 14.48 -9.05 9.31
C ALA A 47 13.22 -9.75 9.83
N LYS A 48 12.05 -9.38 9.32
CA LYS A 48 10.81 -10.11 9.54
C LYS A 48 10.62 -11.10 8.40
N ILE A 49 10.56 -12.38 8.75
CA ILE A 49 10.32 -13.48 7.83
C ILE A 49 8.98 -14.13 8.13
N LYS A 50 8.34 -14.67 7.11
CA LYS A 50 7.08 -15.40 7.22
C LYS A 50 7.25 -16.81 6.69
N ARG A 51 7.04 -17.81 7.55
CA ARG A 51 7.12 -19.21 7.16
C ARG A 51 5.87 -19.61 6.35
N SER A 52 5.95 -20.70 5.60
CA SER A 52 4.85 -21.28 4.83
C SER A 52 3.59 -21.60 5.65
N ASP A 53 3.71 -21.81 6.96
CA ASP A 53 2.58 -21.98 7.89
C ASP A 53 1.86 -20.65 8.23
N GLY A 54 2.36 -19.52 7.71
CA GLY A 54 1.84 -18.18 7.94
C GLY A 54 2.42 -17.48 9.17
N THR A 55 3.26 -18.15 9.97
CA THR A 55 3.85 -17.59 11.19
C THR A 55 4.96 -16.60 10.84
N GLU A 56 4.91 -15.42 11.45
CA GLU A 56 5.91 -14.37 11.28
C GLU A 56 6.92 -14.39 12.42
N PHE A 57 8.20 -14.26 12.09
CA PHE A 57 9.31 -14.22 13.02
C PHE A 57 10.21 -13.02 12.74
N ALA A 58 10.68 -12.39 13.79
CA ALA A 58 11.68 -11.32 13.73
C ALA A 58 13.05 -11.90 14.09
N LEU A 59 14.01 -11.83 13.17
CA LEU A 59 15.37 -12.33 13.35
C LEU A 59 16.39 -11.18 13.22
N PRO A 60 17.41 -11.10 14.08
CA PRO A 60 18.51 -10.17 13.88
C PRO A 60 19.26 -10.53 12.59
N VAL A 61 19.48 -9.56 11.71
CA VAL A 61 20.21 -9.73 10.44
C VAL A 61 21.63 -10.25 10.71
N SER A 62 22.24 -9.86 11.84
CA SER A 62 23.56 -10.33 12.29
C SER A 62 23.61 -11.83 12.61
N SER A 63 22.48 -12.47 12.88
CA SER A 63 22.39 -13.91 13.16
C SER A 63 22.34 -14.78 11.89
N LEU A 64 22.28 -14.16 10.71
CA LEU A 64 22.18 -14.82 9.42
C LEU A 64 23.55 -14.96 8.74
N SER A 65 23.64 -15.93 7.82
CA SER A 65 24.84 -16.17 7.03
C SER A 65 25.25 -14.92 6.23
N PRO A 66 26.53 -14.75 5.86
CA PRO A 66 26.96 -13.63 5.02
C PRO A 66 26.15 -13.50 3.71
N SER A 67 25.85 -14.64 3.06
CA SER A 67 25.06 -14.64 1.82
C SER A 67 23.61 -14.18 2.02
N ASP A 68 23.01 -14.52 3.16
CA ASP A 68 21.65 -14.08 3.48
C ASP A 68 21.61 -12.59 3.84
N ARG A 69 22.67 -12.06 4.47
CA ARG A 69 22.80 -10.63 4.74
C ARG A 69 22.90 -9.81 3.45
N GLU A 70 23.73 -10.23 2.50
CA GLU A 70 23.84 -9.58 1.18
C GLU A 70 22.49 -9.57 0.43
N PHE A 71 21.76 -10.69 0.51
CA PHE A 71 20.42 -10.76 -0.08
C PHE A 71 19.44 -9.79 0.58
N ILE A 72 19.42 -9.70 1.91
CA ILE A 72 18.56 -8.78 2.65
C ILE A 72 18.88 -7.33 2.30
N GLU A 73 20.15 -6.97 2.18
CA GLU A 73 20.58 -5.63 1.76
C GLU A 73 20.09 -5.30 0.36
N LYS A 74 20.24 -6.23 -0.59
CA LYS A 74 19.74 -6.06 -1.96
C LYS A 74 18.22 -5.94 -2.00
N TRP A 75 17.52 -6.82 -1.30
CA TRP A 75 16.06 -6.81 -1.21
C TRP A 75 15.54 -5.50 -0.61
N GLU A 76 16.18 -4.99 0.43
CA GLU A 76 15.85 -3.68 1.01
C GLU A 76 16.07 -2.53 0.04
N ALA A 77 17.17 -2.55 -0.72
CA ALA A 77 17.44 -1.52 -1.72
C ALA A 77 16.39 -1.52 -2.83
N GLU A 78 16.02 -2.71 -3.33
CA GLU A 78 14.98 -2.87 -4.35
C GLU A 78 13.60 -2.48 -3.81
N ARG A 79 13.27 -2.87 -2.58
CA ARG A 79 12.04 -2.45 -1.90
C ARG A 79 11.99 -0.94 -1.76
N LYS A 80 13.07 -0.30 -1.31
CA LYS A 80 13.14 1.15 -1.15
C LYS A 80 13.02 1.89 -2.47
N ALA A 81 13.70 1.41 -3.51
CA ALA A 81 13.56 1.95 -4.85
C ALA A 81 12.09 1.90 -5.31
N LYS A 82 11.45 0.73 -5.18
CA LYS A 82 10.04 0.55 -5.55
C LYS A 82 9.07 1.41 -4.72
N LEU A 83 9.31 1.56 -3.41
CA LEU A 83 8.47 2.40 -2.55
C LEU A 83 8.67 3.90 -2.82
N SER A 84 9.85 4.31 -3.26
CA SER A 84 10.13 5.71 -3.62
C SER A 84 9.62 6.10 -5.00
N GLU A 85 9.43 5.13 -5.89
CA GLU A 85 8.95 5.37 -7.25
C GLU A 85 7.48 5.82 -7.22
N GLY A 86 7.24 7.08 -7.60
CA GLY A 86 5.90 7.68 -7.58
C GLY A 86 5.40 8.08 -6.19
N ALA A 87 6.24 8.00 -5.15
CA ALA A 87 5.89 8.51 -3.83
C ALA A 87 5.66 10.03 -3.89
N PRO A 88 4.60 10.55 -3.26
CA PRO A 88 4.33 11.97 -3.27
C PRO A 88 5.34 12.73 -2.40
N LYS A 89 5.50 14.03 -2.67
CA LYS A 89 6.41 14.87 -1.89
C LYS A 89 5.80 15.22 -0.54
N PRO A 90 6.59 15.29 0.54
CA PRO A 90 6.10 15.79 1.82
C PRO A 90 5.49 17.19 1.68
N GLY A 91 4.31 17.39 2.28
CA GLY A 91 3.58 18.65 2.20
C GLY A 91 2.82 18.91 0.88
N GLU A 92 2.92 18.02 -0.12
CA GLU A 92 2.21 18.16 -1.39
C GLU A 92 0.69 18.01 -1.24
N THR A 93 -0.06 18.63 -2.16
CA THR A 93 -1.49 18.36 -2.33
C THR A 93 -1.70 17.72 -3.69
N LEU A 94 -2.16 16.47 -3.70
CA LEU A 94 -2.56 15.77 -4.92
C LEU A 94 -4.03 16.07 -5.22
N THR A 95 -4.38 16.21 -6.49
CA THR A 95 -5.77 16.44 -6.93
C THR A 95 -6.16 15.36 -7.93
N PHE A 96 -7.28 14.70 -7.67
CA PHE A 96 -7.86 13.67 -8.52
C PHE A 96 -9.25 14.14 -8.95
N GLU A 97 -9.42 14.48 -10.22
CA GLU A 97 -10.70 14.95 -10.75
C GLU A 97 -11.60 13.77 -11.14
N PHE A 98 -12.90 13.94 -10.97
CA PHE A 98 -13.92 13.00 -11.42
C PHE A 98 -14.74 13.65 -12.54
N PRO A 99 -14.29 13.55 -13.79
CA PRO A 99 -14.92 14.25 -14.92
C PRO A 99 -16.36 13.80 -15.19
N GLU A 100 -16.71 12.58 -14.76
CA GLU A 100 -18.06 12.01 -14.93
C GLU A 100 -19.04 12.44 -13.83
N LEU A 101 -18.55 13.10 -12.76
CA LEU A 101 -19.42 13.59 -11.70
C LEU A 101 -19.92 15.01 -12.01
N PRO A 102 -21.14 15.36 -11.57
CA PRO A 102 -21.58 16.75 -11.56
C PRO A 102 -20.57 17.64 -10.84
N LYS A 103 -20.61 18.92 -11.19
CA LYS A 103 -19.85 19.93 -10.48
C LYS A 103 -20.23 19.94 -9.00
N ASP A 104 -19.30 20.36 -8.16
CA ASP A 104 -19.60 20.60 -6.75
C ASP A 104 -20.58 21.78 -6.60
N PHE A 105 -21.06 21.98 -5.38
CA PHE A 105 -21.94 23.10 -5.02
C PHE A 105 -21.38 24.49 -5.34
N ARG A 106 -20.07 24.62 -5.60
CA ARG A 106 -19.38 25.87 -5.96
C ARG A 106 -19.20 26.02 -7.47
N GLY A 107 -19.65 25.06 -8.27
CA GLY A 107 -19.52 25.04 -9.71
C GLY A 107 -18.14 24.57 -10.22
N GLU A 108 -17.30 24.07 -9.32
CA GLU A 108 -15.99 23.51 -9.64
C GLU A 108 -16.11 22.03 -10.04
N PRO A 109 -15.18 21.50 -10.84
CA PRO A 109 -15.12 20.07 -11.10
C PRO A 109 -15.06 19.29 -9.78
N ALA A 110 -15.88 18.24 -9.65
CA ALA A 110 -15.78 17.35 -8.50
C ALA A 110 -14.37 16.74 -8.45
N ALA A 111 -13.67 16.96 -7.34
CA ALA A 111 -12.31 16.50 -7.19
C ALA A 111 -12.06 15.98 -5.77
N PHE A 112 -11.24 14.97 -5.68
CA PHE A 112 -10.68 14.45 -4.43
C PHE A 112 -9.29 15.03 -4.25
N LYS A 113 -9.10 15.86 -3.22
CA LYS A 113 -7.77 16.38 -2.88
C LYS A 113 -7.19 15.65 -1.70
N VAL A 114 -5.93 15.25 -1.83
CA VAL A 114 -5.16 14.55 -0.79
C VAL A 114 -4.03 15.45 -0.33
N LYS A 115 -4.03 15.81 0.95
CA LYS A 115 -2.95 16.53 1.60
C LYS A 115 -1.97 15.54 2.22
N ILE A 116 -0.73 15.61 1.77
CA ILE A 116 0.39 14.83 2.31
C ILE A 116 1.00 15.61 3.47
N PRO A 117 1.25 14.98 4.63
CA PRO A 117 1.83 15.67 5.78
C PRO A 117 3.28 16.07 5.48
N ALA A 118 3.76 17.13 6.15
CA ALA A 118 5.15 17.57 6.00
C ALA A 118 6.17 16.55 6.57
N SER A 119 5.70 15.68 7.47
CA SER A 119 6.46 14.58 8.09
C SER A 119 6.43 13.28 7.27
N TYR A 120 5.82 13.27 6.08
CA TYR A 120 5.69 12.08 5.25
C TYR A 120 7.06 11.44 4.95
N ASP A 121 7.15 10.13 5.17
CA ASP A 121 8.30 9.29 4.86
C ASP A 121 7.75 8.05 4.13
N PRO A 122 8.13 7.79 2.86
CA PRO A 122 7.60 6.68 2.09
C PRO A 122 7.94 5.30 2.67
N PHE A 123 8.89 5.23 3.61
CA PHE A 123 9.30 3.99 4.26
C PHE A 123 8.63 3.78 5.63
N LYS A 124 7.75 4.70 6.06
CA LYS A 124 7.02 4.60 7.31
C LYS A 124 5.51 4.58 7.07
N PRO A 125 4.75 3.74 7.79
CA PRO A 125 3.30 3.81 7.73
C PRO A 125 2.84 5.19 8.23
N VAL A 126 1.93 5.80 7.47
CA VAL A 126 1.30 7.07 7.83
C VAL A 126 -0.22 6.84 7.91
N PRO A 127 -0.90 7.33 8.95
CA PRO A 127 -2.34 7.19 9.02
C PRO A 127 -3.04 8.04 7.95
N LEU A 128 -4.12 7.48 7.40
CA LEU A 128 -4.99 8.12 6.41
C LEU A 128 -6.34 8.45 7.05
N ILE A 129 -6.80 9.68 6.88
CA ILE A 129 -8.18 10.07 7.15
C ILE A 129 -8.86 10.47 5.85
N ILE A 130 -10.01 9.85 5.59
CA ILE A 130 -10.90 10.24 4.52
C ILE A 130 -12.02 11.06 5.14
N PHE A 131 -12.23 12.26 4.63
CA PHE A 131 -13.13 13.25 5.19
C PHE A 131 -14.18 13.64 4.18
N LEU A 132 -15.44 13.58 4.62
CA LEU A 132 -16.59 14.09 3.89
C LEU A 132 -16.90 15.49 4.44
N PRO A 133 -16.58 16.57 3.71
CA PRO A 133 -16.85 17.91 4.19
C PRO A 133 -18.36 18.13 4.29
N GLY A 134 -18.81 18.65 5.43
CA GLY A 134 -20.20 19.05 5.65
C GLY A 134 -20.53 20.45 5.12
N GLY A 135 -21.79 20.87 5.24
CA GLY A 135 -22.25 22.19 4.77
C GLY A 135 -22.29 22.28 3.25
N ASN A 136 -21.80 23.37 2.67
CA ASN A 136 -21.74 23.60 1.21
C ASN A 136 -20.67 22.74 0.49
N GLY A 137 -20.16 21.70 1.15
CA GLY A 137 -19.15 20.80 0.60
C GLY A 137 -17.85 21.49 0.17
N GLY A 138 -17.00 20.70 -0.50
CA GLY A 138 -15.79 21.15 -1.14
C GLY A 138 -14.85 19.98 -1.44
N ASN A 139 -13.88 20.23 -2.32
CA ASN A 139 -12.91 19.22 -2.72
C ASN A 139 -11.71 19.10 -1.75
N ASP A 140 -11.64 19.92 -0.70
CA ASP A 140 -10.44 20.13 0.14
C ASP A 140 -10.51 19.44 1.53
N PRO A 141 -9.43 18.78 1.99
CA PRO A 141 -9.37 18.11 3.29
C PRO A 141 -9.06 19.02 4.50
N GLY A 142 -9.19 20.34 4.39
CA GLY A 142 -8.75 21.30 5.42
C GLY A 142 -9.31 21.03 6.82
N GLY A 143 -10.57 20.64 6.94
CA GLY A 143 -11.18 20.25 8.22
C GLY A 143 -10.47 19.06 8.87
N ALA A 144 -10.17 18.02 8.09
CA ALA A 144 -9.41 16.87 8.56
C ALA A 144 -7.96 17.21 8.90
N THR A 145 -7.32 18.07 8.10
CA THR A 145 -5.96 18.53 8.38
C THR A 145 -5.87 19.26 9.72
N GLY A 146 -6.89 20.07 10.06
CA GLY A 146 -7.00 20.70 11.38
C GLY A 146 -7.20 19.71 12.52
N LEU A 147 -8.06 18.70 12.33
CA LEU A 147 -8.34 17.67 13.35
C LEU A 147 -7.12 16.80 13.65
N THR A 148 -6.34 16.45 12.63
CA THR A 148 -5.15 15.61 12.75
C THR A 148 -3.88 16.39 13.04
N LYS A 149 -3.98 17.73 13.17
CA LYS A 149 -2.84 18.64 13.34
C LYS A 149 -1.78 18.52 12.24
N GLY A 150 -2.17 18.00 11.07
CA GLY A 150 -1.27 17.83 9.91
C GLY A 150 -0.36 16.61 9.96
N ASP A 151 -0.59 15.65 10.87
CA ASP A 151 0.24 14.45 11.00
C ASP A 151 -0.22 13.28 10.11
N PHE A 152 -1.41 13.40 9.51
CA PHE A 152 -2.07 12.34 8.74
C PHE A 152 -2.07 12.71 7.26
N VAL A 153 -2.09 11.70 6.38
CA VAL A 153 -2.58 11.92 5.03
C VAL A 153 -4.07 12.21 5.13
N CYS A 154 -4.50 13.37 4.64
CA CYS A 154 -5.89 13.81 4.76
C CYS A 154 -6.51 13.93 3.37
N ALA A 155 -7.64 13.29 3.15
CA ALA A 155 -8.25 13.22 1.84
C ALA A 155 -9.70 13.70 1.88
N GLY A 156 -10.03 14.71 1.07
CA GLY A 156 -11.36 15.33 1.03
C GLY A 156 -12.16 14.74 -0.11
N LEU A 157 -13.21 14.00 0.19
CA LEU A 157 -14.11 13.46 -0.83
C LEU A 157 -15.02 14.58 -1.37
N PRO A 158 -15.21 14.66 -2.69
CA PRO A 158 -16.12 15.63 -3.27
C PRO A 158 -17.56 15.33 -2.85
N TYR A 159 -18.36 16.40 -2.76
CA TYR A 159 -19.80 16.31 -2.64
C TYR A 159 -20.42 16.93 -3.91
N PRO A 160 -20.70 16.12 -4.94
CA PRO A 160 -21.33 16.60 -6.16
C PRO A 160 -22.81 16.92 -5.92
N ASP A 161 -23.31 17.95 -6.60
CA ASP A 161 -24.74 18.33 -6.60
C ASP A 161 -25.61 17.44 -7.53
#